data_AF-A0A3M8B7Q9-F1
#
_entry.id   AF-A0A3M8B7Q9-F1
#
_cell.length_a   1.000
_cell.length_b   1.000
_cell.length_c   1.000
_cell.angle_alpha   90.00
_cell.angle_beta   90.00
_cell.angle_gamma   90.00
#
_symmetry.space_group_name_H-M   'P 1'
#
loop_
_entity.id
_entity.type
_entity.pdbx_description
1 polymer ?
#
loop_
_entity_poly.entity_id
_entity_poly.type
_entity_poly.pdbx_seq_one_letter_code
_entity_poly.pdbx_strand_id
1 'polypeptide(L)' 'MNFIKSIKGNVITADFQKIDPSVILNKDCLDIFYETVSEIEQYGKVTTKEWNSLIGYIKQLDYQYDDFTDEKMYYLNIIN' A
#
# COMPACT_ATOMS: atom_id res chain seq x y z
N MET A 1 -32.22 -24.71 27.46
CA MET A 1 -30.74 -24.62 27.36
C MET A 1 -30.42 -23.74 26.17
N ASN A 2 -29.96 -22.51 26.42
CA ASN A 2 -29.69 -21.50 25.39
C ASN A 2 -28.34 -21.78 24.74
N PHE A 3 -28.33 -22.19 23.47
CA PHE A 3 -27.12 -22.17 22.65
C PHE A 3 -26.97 -20.77 22.06
N ILE A 4 -25.95 -20.06 22.54
CA ILE A 4 -25.56 -18.72 22.13
C ILE A 4 -25.27 -18.72 20.62
N LYS A 5 -25.96 -17.85 19.86
CA LYS A 5 -25.63 -17.50 18.47
C LYS A 5 -24.24 -16.85 18.45
N SER A 6 -23.25 -17.53 17.88
CA SER A 6 -21.97 -16.89 17.54
C SER A 6 -22.13 -16.09 16.26
N ILE A 7 -22.39 -14.79 16.42
CA ILE A 7 -22.16 -13.80 15.36
C ILE A 7 -20.68 -13.44 15.46
N LYS A 8 -19.82 -14.13 14.70
CA LYS A 8 -18.50 -13.62 14.36
C LYS A 8 -18.46 -13.47 12.85
N GLY A 9 -18.28 -12.23 12.43
CA GLY A 9 -18.66 -11.68 11.14
C GLY A 9 -18.26 -12.51 9.94
N ASN A 10 -19.02 -12.35 8.86
CA ASN A 10 -18.57 -12.56 7.49
C ASN A 10 -17.15 -11.99 7.33
N VAL A 11 -16.12 -12.78 7.56
CA VAL A 11 -14.85 -12.56 6.90
C VAL A 11 -15.13 -13.03 5.49
N ILE A 12 -15.55 -12.07 4.67
CA ILE A 12 -15.66 -12.20 3.23
C ILE A 12 -14.34 -12.85 2.81
N THR A 13 -14.40 -14.09 2.35
CA THR A 13 -13.32 -14.75 1.63
C THR A 13 -13.19 -14.02 0.30
N ALA A 14 -12.78 -12.76 0.36
CA ALA A 14 -12.24 -12.06 -0.78
C ALA A 14 -10.86 -12.67 -0.95
N ASP A 15 -10.75 -13.61 -1.86
CA ASP A 15 -9.55 -13.66 -2.68
C ASP A 15 -9.48 -12.27 -3.35
N PHE A 16 -8.91 -11.31 -2.62
CA PHE A 16 -8.94 -9.89 -2.94
C PHE A 16 -8.40 -9.76 -4.35
N GLN A 17 -9.24 -9.32 -5.29
CA GLN A 17 -8.82 -9.11 -6.67
C GLN A 17 -7.56 -8.23 -6.70
N LYS A 18 -6.76 -8.45 -7.74
CA LYS A 18 -5.57 -7.65 -7.99
C LYS A 18 -6.02 -6.20 -8.19
N ILE A 19 -5.59 -5.30 -7.31
CA ILE A 19 -5.97 -3.88 -7.37
C ILE A 19 -5.19 -3.23 -8.51
N ASP A 20 -5.85 -2.38 -9.30
CA ASP A 20 -5.15 -1.53 -10.27
C ASP A 20 -4.32 -0.47 -9.50
N PRO A 21 -2.97 -0.53 -9.56
CA PRO A 21 -2.13 0.39 -8.82
C PRO A 21 -2.32 1.85 -9.24
N SER A 22 -2.76 2.12 -10.48
CA SER A 22 -2.95 3.48 -11.00
C SER A 22 -4.08 4.26 -10.33
N VAL A 23 -4.98 3.56 -9.64
CA VAL A 23 -6.07 4.15 -8.86
C VAL A 23 -5.56 4.72 -7.53
N ILE A 24 -4.40 4.27 -7.05
CA ILE A 24 -3.89 4.56 -5.70
C ILE A 24 -2.56 5.33 -5.74
N LEU A 25 -1.68 5.02 -6.69
CA LEU A 25 -0.32 5.54 -6.76
C LEU A 25 -0.20 6.69 -7.77
N ASN A 26 0.65 7.67 -7.44
CA ASN A 26 1.06 8.71 -8.38
C ASN A 26 2.04 8.14 -9.43
N LYS A 27 2.42 8.95 -10.43
CA LYS A 27 3.26 8.49 -11.55
C LYS A 27 4.61 7.92 -11.09
N ASP A 28 5.31 8.61 -10.22
CA ASP A 28 6.64 8.19 -9.77
C ASP A 28 6.56 6.90 -8.95
N CYS A 29 5.52 6.77 -8.12
CA CYS A 29 5.22 5.54 -7.39
C CYS A 29 4.85 4.37 -8.32
N LEU A 30 4.16 4.62 -9.43
CA LEU A 30 3.83 3.59 -10.43
C LEU A 30 5.08 3.06 -11.12
N ASP A 31 6.02 3.94 -11.45
CA ASP A 31 7.28 3.54 -12.08
C ASP A 31 8.06 2.60 -11.14
N ILE A 32 8.20 2.97 -9.86
CA ILE A 32 8.82 2.12 -8.82
C ILE A 32 8.06 0.79 -8.67
N PHE A 33 6.72 0.83 -8.67
CA PHE A 33 5.90 -0.35 -8.53
C PHE A 33 6.16 -1.36 -9.66
N TYR A 34 6.12 -0.92 -10.91
CA TYR A 34 6.31 -1.81 -12.06
C TYR A 34 7.75 -2.30 -12.21
N GLU A 35 8.75 -1.48 -11.88
CA GLU A 35 10.14 -1.90 -11.82
C GLU A 35 10.32 -3.02 -10.78
N THR A 36 9.81 -2.82 -9.57
CA THR A 36 9.88 -3.82 -8.49
C THR A 36 9.19 -5.12 -8.87
N VAL A 37 8.00 -5.05 -9.47
CA VAL A 37 7.29 -6.24 -9.96
C VAL A 37 8.12 -6.96 -11.02
N SER A 38 8.69 -6.23 -11.98
CA SER A 38 9.51 -6.81 -13.04
C SER A 38 10.74 -7.53 -12.50
N GLU A 39 11.34 -7.05 -11.41
CA GLU A 39 12.47 -7.72 -10.77
C GLU A 39 12.04 -9.00 -10.03
N ILE A 40 10.94 -8.94 -9.26
CA ILE A 40 10.43 -10.10 -8.53
C ILE A 40 10.00 -11.21 -9.49
N GLU A 41 9.36 -10.85 -10.61
CA GLU A 41 8.92 -11.82 -11.62
C GLU A 41 10.06 -12.58 -12.30
N GLN A 42 11.32 -12.12 -12.18
CA GLN A 42 12.50 -12.90 -12.60
C GLN A 42 12.74 -14.14 -11.72
N TYR A 43 12.30 -14.10 -10.46
CA TYR A 43 12.50 -15.16 -9.47
C TYR A 43 11.24 -15.98 -9.21
N GLY A 44 10.06 -15.47 -9.57
CA GLY A 44 8.80 -16.18 -9.42
C GLY A 44 7.59 -15.29 -9.63
N LYS A 45 6.43 -15.90 -9.88
CA LYS A 45 5.19 -15.15 -10.15
C LYS A 45 4.73 -14.38 -8.91
N VAL A 46 4.49 -13.08 -9.07
CA VAL A 46 3.90 -12.24 -8.01
C VAL A 46 2.46 -12.66 -7.75
N THR A 47 2.18 -13.03 -6.50
CA THR A 47 0.84 -13.37 -6.04
C THR A 47 -0.02 -12.12 -5.89
N THR A 48 -1.34 -12.30 -5.88
CA THR A 48 -2.27 -11.18 -5.67
C THR A 48 -2.06 -10.48 -4.32
N LYS A 49 -1.68 -11.24 -3.28
CA LYS A 49 -1.36 -10.69 -1.97
C LYS A 49 -0.12 -9.80 -2.03
N GLU A 50 0.97 -10.27 -2.62
CA GLU A 50 2.22 -9.51 -2.76
C GLU A 50 2.00 -8.24 -3.57
N TRP A 51 1.25 -8.33 -4.68
CA TRP A 51 0.88 -7.17 -5.49
C TRP A 51 0.15 -6.11 -4.66
N ASN A 52 -0.94 -6.49 -3.97
CA ASN A 52 -1.73 -5.55 -3.19
C ASN A 52 -0.94 -5.01 -1.98
N SER A 53 -0.07 -5.82 -1.37
CA SER A 53 0.83 -5.39 -0.29
C SER A 53 1.86 -4.37 -0.78
N LEU A 54 2.43 -4.57 -1.97
CA LEU A 54 3.40 -3.65 -2.55
C LEU A 54 2.78 -2.27 -2.84
N ILE A 55 1.54 -2.22 -3.34
CA ILE A 55 0.80 -0.96 -3.49
C ILE A 55 0.70 -0.23 -2.15
N GLY A 56 0.30 -0.94 -1.10
CA GLY A 56 0.16 -0.36 0.24
C GLY A 56 1.49 0.16 0.80
N TYR A 57 2.58 -0.58 0.57
CA TYR A 57 3.91 -0.20 1.01
C TYR A 57 4.42 1.06 0.32
N ILE A 58 4.35 1.12 -1.02
CA ILE A 58 4.80 2.29 -1.78
C ILE A 58 3.98 3.53 -1.41
N LYS A 59 2.66 3.38 -1.24
CA LYS A 59 1.81 4.48 -0.77
C LYS A 59 2.23 5.02 0.60
N GLN A 60 2.61 4.14 1.54
CA GLN A 60 3.09 4.57 2.85
C GLN A 60 4.42 5.32 2.77
N LEU A 61 5.33 4.90 1.89
CA LEU A 61 6.59 5.60 1.66
C LEU A 61 6.35 7.00 1.07
N ASP A 62 5.42 7.13 0.12
CA ASP A 62 5.03 8.41 -0.49
C ASP A 62 4.52 9.40 0.58
N TYR A 63 3.60 8.96 1.45
CA TYR A 63 3.12 9.79 2.57
C TYR A 63 4.21 10.16 3.57
N GLN A 64 5.12 9.23 3.90
CA GLN A 64 6.22 9.54 4.81
C GLN A 64 7.19 10.55 4.21
N TYR A 65 7.36 10.56 2.89
CA TYR A 65 8.18 11.54 2.23
C TYR A 65 7.55 12.94 2.31
N ASP A 66 6.24 13.04 2.04
CA ASP A 66 5.48 14.29 2.13
C ASP A 66 5.50 14.89 3.56
N ASP A 67 5.24 14.08 4.59
CA ASP A 67 5.27 14.53 6.00
C ASP A 67 6.66 15.04 6.43
N PHE A 68 7.75 14.43 5.93
CA PHE A 68 9.11 14.90 6.21
C PHE A 68 9.46 16.23 5.54
N THR A 69 8.81 16.56 4.42
CA THR A 69 8.96 17.86 3.73
C THR A 69 8.23 18.98 4.45
N ASP A 70 7.03 18.71 4.98
CA ASP A 70 6.24 19.70 5.72
C ASP A 70 6.85 20.07 7.07
N GLU A 71 7.41 19.11 7.82
CA GLU A 71 8.11 19.40 9.07
C GLU A 71 9.37 20.25 8.85
N LYS A 72 10.10 20.05 7.74
CA LYS A 72 11.29 20.86 7.40
C LYS A 72 10.94 22.30 7.05
N MET A 73 9.80 22.54 6.40
CA MET A 73 9.32 23.90 6.10
C MET A 73 8.92 24.66 7.37
N TYR A 74 8.47 23.97 8.42
CA TYR A 74 8.16 24.60 9.70
C TYR A 74 9.42 25.12 10.40
N TYR A 75 10.50 24.34 10.45
CA TYR A 75 11.75 24.78 11.09
C TYR A 75 12.51 25.87 10.32
N LEU A 76 12.42 25.89 8.98
CA LEU A 76 13.05 26.94 8.16
C LEU A 76 12.37 28.32 8.31
N ASN A 77 11.09 28.36 8.69
CA ASN A 77 10.37 29.62 8.93
C ASN A 77 10.51 30.17 10.36
N ILE A 78 11.11 29.42 11.29
CA ILE A 78 11.37 29.90 12.67
C ILE A 78 12.75 30.58 12.77
N ILE A 79 13.63 30.40 11.79
CA ILE A 79 15.02 30.88 11.80
C ILE A 79 15.23 32.09 10.86
N ASN A 80 14.19 32.57 10.17
CA ASN A 80 14.16 33.88 9.48
C ASN A 80 13.28 34.87 10.25
#